data_AF-A0A9E0N9T4-F1
#
_entry.id   AF-A0A9E0N9T4-F1
#
_cell.length_a   1.000
_cell.length_b   1.000
_cell.length_c   1.000
_cell.angle_alpha   90.00
_cell.angle_beta   90.00
_cell.angle_gamma   90.00
#
_symmetry.space_group_name_H-M   'P 1'
#
loop_
_entity.id
_entity.type
_entity.pdbx_description
1 polymer ?
#
loop_
_entity_poly.entity_id
_entity_poly.type
_entity_poly.pdbx_seq_one_letter_code
_entity_poly.pdbx_strand_id
1 'polypeptide(L)'
;MRTTLAACLLAASALTACMSEDDGVLPGDPDPTVQPGDPVPMTSGAFVGAYRVPVSADLTAAATYPVEHVDWTVAAGVATLHYDLPVGLVGGPLSVTFAGPISATSREVTLTSGSGSATCVATASVITCHEVFANLGVLPLSMAEVERMAALEYAGPIAHRVQVASQFSADPIGIVDFDLQAPFIDDVGDDHGGGR
;
A
#
# COMPACT_ATOMS: atom_id res chain seq x y z
N MET A 1 -5.71 55.74 -5.55
CA MET A 1 -6.72 55.73 -6.63
C MET A 1 -7.13 54.29 -6.89
N ARG A 2 -8.44 54.04 -6.90
CA ARG A 2 -9.18 52.85 -7.37
C ARG A 2 -9.00 51.53 -6.60
N THR A 3 -9.77 51.48 -5.53
CA THR A 3 -10.40 50.33 -4.87
C THR A 3 -11.38 49.63 -5.85
N THR A 4 -11.36 48.30 -5.93
CA THR A 4 -12.42 47.51 -6.59
C THR A 4 -12.88 46.41 -5.64
N LEU A 5 -14.03 46.62 -5.00
CA LEU A 5 -14.85 45.60 -4.35
C LEU A 5 -15.76 44.98 -5.40
N ALA A 6 -15.86 43.66 -5.45
CA ALA A 6 -16.91 42.95 -6.17
C ALA A 6 -17.60 41.99 -5.20
N ALA A 7 -18.91 42.18 -5.08
CA ALA A 7 -19.83 41.51 -4.18
C ALA A 7 -20.75 40.56 -4.96
N CYS A 8 -21.48 39.72 -4.20
CA CYS A 8 -22.68 38.97 -4.59
C CYS A 8 -22.42 37.72 -5.47
N LEU A 9 -22.97 36.52 -5.20
CA LEU A 9 -24.37 36.19 -4.90
C LEU A 9 -24.50 35.05 -3.86
N LEU A 10 -25.49 35.18 -2.98
CA LEU A 10 -26.12 34.09 -2.25
C LEU A 10 -27.19 33.43 -3.14
N ALA A 11 -27.17 32.11 -3.28
CA ALA A 11 -28.27 31.34 -3.85
C ALA A 11 -28.79 30.35 -2.79
N ALA A 12 -29.97 30.66 -2.24
CA ALA A 12 -30.79 29.74 -1.47
C ALA A 12 -31.67 28.95 -2.45
N SER A 13 -31.61 27.62 -2.40
CA SER A 13 -32.50 26.74 -3.15
C SER A 13 -33.23 25.78 -2.23
N ALA A 14 -34.54 25.74 -2.46
CA ALA A 14 -35.62 25.20 -1.65
C ALA A 14 -35.51 23.73 -1.21
N LEU A 15 -36.04 23.46 -0.02
CA LEU A 15 -36.48 22.14 0.42
C LEU A 15 -37.58 21.63 -0.53
N THR A 16 -37.34 20.48 -1.16
CA THR A 16 -38.41 19.64 -1.73
C THR A 16 -38.40 18.33 -0.96
N ALA A 17 -39.39 18.19 -0.07
CA ALA A 17 -39.73 16.92 0.56
C ALA A 17 -40.63 16.15 -0.42
N CYS A 18 -40.14 15.02 -0.93
CA CYS A 18 -40.98 14.00 -1.53
C CYS A 18 -41.01 12.81 -0.56
N MET A 19 -42.16 12.61 0.07
CA MET A 19 -42.53 11.32 0.65
C MET A 19 -42.94 10.40 -0.50
N SER A 20 -42.29 9.24 -0.61
CA SER A 20 -42.78 8.11 -1.37
C SER A 20 -42.63 6.86 -0.50
N GLU A 21 -43.78 6.40 0.00
CA GLU A 21 -44.02 5.06 0.50
C GLU A 21 -44.19 4.14 -0.73
N ASP A 22 -43.33 3.14 -0.90
CA ASP A 22 -43.66 1.93 -1.66
C ASP A 22 -42.77 0.76 -1.17
N ASP A 23 -43.40 -0.12 -0.39
CA ASP A 23 -42.88 -1.40 0.11
C ASP A 23 -42.72 -2.40 -1.04
N GLY A 24 -41.66 -2.22 -1.83
CA GLY A 24 -41.19 -3.20 -2.80
C GLY A 24 -39.94 -3.90 -2.30
N VAL A 25 -40.08 -4.97 -1.51
CA VAL A 25 -38.99 -5.94 -1.30
C VAL A 25 -38.72 -6.61 -2.64
N LEU A 26 -37.87 -5.99 -3.45
CA LEU A 26 -37.29 -6.63 -4.62
C LEU A 26 -36.52 -7.86 -4.12
N PRO A 27 -36.70 -9.05 -4.71
CA PRO A 27 -35.85 -10.19 -4.42
C PRO A 27 -34.41 -9.75 -4.70
N GLY A 28 -33.63 -9.64 -3.62
CA GLY A 28 -32.26 -9.14 -3.67
C GLY A 28 -31.50 -9.90 -4.75
N ASP A 29 -30.97 -9.14 -5.72
CA ASP A 29 -30.00 -9.68 -6.64
C ASP A 29 -28.96 -10.46 -5.82
N PRO A 30 -28.65 -11.71 -6.20
CA PRO A 30 -27.65 -12.48 -5.49
C PRO A 30 -26.38 -11.62 -5.46
N ASP A 31 -25.98 -11.28 -4.23
CA ASP A 31 -24.74 -10.60 -3.90
C ASP A 31 -23.65 -11.14 -4.82
N PRO A 32 -22.98 -10.32 -5.65
CA PRO A 32 -22.03 -10.79 -6.65
C PRO A 32 -21.08 -11.76 -5.96
N THR A 33 -21.25 -13.05 -6.30
CA THR A 33 -20.54 -14.15 -5.65
C THR A 33 -19.06 -13.80 -5.64
N VAL A 34 -18.55 -13.50 -4.44
CA VAL A 34 -17.13 -13.24 -4.21
C VAL A 34 -16.39 -14.45 -4.78
N GLN A 35 -15.76 -14.27 -5.94
CA GLN A 35 -15.00 -15.35 -6.55
C GLN A 35 -13.88 -15.69 -5.58
N PRO A 36 -13.76 -16.97 -5.16
CA PRO A 36 -12.69 -17.35 -4.26
C PRO A 36 -11.36 -17.09 -4.98
N GLY A 37 -10.49 -16.27 -4.37
CA GLY A 37 -9.20 -15.86 -4.94
C GLY A 37 -8.29 -17.03 -5.29
N ASP A 38 -7.32 -16.83 -6.17
CA ASP A 38 -6.44 -17.91 -6.63
C ASP A 38 -5.58 -18.47 -5.48
N PRO A 39 -5.10 -19.72 -5.56
CA PRO A 39 -4.10 -20.22 -4.62
C PRO A 39 -2.85 -19.33 -4.65
N VAL A 40 -2.33 -18.99 -3.47
CA VAL A 40 -1.08 -18.23 -3.33
C VAL A 40 0.07 -19.03 -3.95
N PRO A 41 0.82 -18.46 -4.91
CA PRO A 41 1.88 -19.18 -5.60
C PRO A 41 2.99 -19.66 -4.67
N MET A 42 3.44 -20.90 -4.89
CA MET A 42 4.54 -21.54 -4.16
C MET A 42 5.92 -21.19 -4.74
N THR A 43 6.00 -20.14 -5.56
CA THR A 43 7.24 -19.67 -6.18
C THR A 43 8.08 -18.87 -5.20
N SER A 44 9.38 -18.77 -5.45
CA SER A 44 10.29 -17.87 -4.74
C SER A 44 10.95 -16.92 -5.73
N GLY A 45 11.29 -15.72 -5.30
CA GLY A 45 11.99 -14.73 -6.12
C GLY A 45 12.04 -13.36 -5.46
N ALA A 46 12.74 -12.45 -6.14
CA ALA A 46 12.78 -11.03 -5.84
C ALA A 46 11.95 -10.28 -6.88
N PHE A 47 11.11 -9.35 -6.43
CA PHE A 47 10.12 -8.66 -7.26
C PHE A 47 10.12 -7.17 -7.00
N VAL A 48 9.60 -6.41 -7.96
CA VAL A 48 9.28 -4.99 -7.76
C VAL A 48 7.86 -4.88 -7.25
N GLY A 49 7.61 -3.92 -6.35
CA GLY A 49 6.30 -3.75 -5.72
C GLY A 49 5.90 -2.30 -5.50
N ALA A 50 4.76 -2.14 -4.83
CA ALA A 50 4.29 -0.87 -4.34
C ALA A 50 3.73 -1.03 -2.93
N TYR A 51 3.98 -0.03 -2.10
CA TYR A 51 3.44 0.07 -0.75
C TYR A 51 2.37 1.15 -0.71
N ARG A 52 1.21 0.85 -0.14
CA ARG A 52 0.08 1.77 -0.02
C ARG A 52 -0.32 1.94 1.44
N VAL A 53 -0.54 3.18 1.84
CA VAL A 53 -1.13 3.51 3.15
C VAL A 53 -2.63 3.76 2.95
N PRO A 54 -3.52 3.08 3.68
CA PRO A 54 -4.94 3.40 3.66
C PRO A 54 -5.17 4.81 4.21
N VAL A 55 -5.70 5.71 3.37
CA VAL A 55 -5.95 7.12 3.71
C VAL A 55 -7.28 7.59 3.10
N SER A 56 -7.72 8.80 3.46
CA SER A 56 -8.85 9.45 2.80
C SER A 56 -8.62 9.68 1.30
N ALA A 57 -9.70 9.78 0.52
CA ALA A 57 -9.66 9.96 -0.93
C ALA A 57 -8.74 11.10 -1.41
N ASP A 58 -8.72 12.23 -0.69
CA ASP A 58 -7.90 13.40 -1.04
C ASP A 58 -6.38 13.13 -0.98
N LEU A 59 -5.96 12.11 -0.23
CA LEU A 59 -4.56 11.73 -0.03
C LEU A 59 -4.15 10.48 -0.80
N THR A 60 -5.09 9.80 -1.46
CA THR A 60 -4.82 8.51 -2.14
C THR A 60 -3.67 8.61 -3.15
N ALA A 61 -3.60 9.72 -3.91
CA ALA A 61 -2.52 9.94 -4.87
C ALA A 61 -1.12 10.09 -4.21
N ALA A 62 -1.07 10.49 -2.94
CA ALA A 62 0.16 10.66 -2.17
C ALA A 62 0.50 9.44 -1.29
N ALA A 63 -0.36 8.41 -1.27
CA ALA A 63 -0.25 7.30 -0.34
C ALA A 63 0.36 6.03 -0.96
N THR A 64 0.76 6.07 -2.23
CA THR A 64 1.43 4.96 -2.93
C THR A 64 2.91 5.27 -3.08
N TYR A 65 3.76 4.34 -2.68
CA TYR A 65 5.22 4.43 -2.73
C TYR A 65 5.76 3.24 -3.52
N PRO A 66 6.73 3.43 -4.43
CA PRO A 66 7.41 2.29 -5.04
C PRO A 66 8.18 1.51 -3.98
N VAL A 67 8.25 0.19 -4.14
CA VAL A 67 9.14 -0.70 -3.37
C VAL A 67 10.03 -1.39 -4.39
N GLU A 68 11.31 -1.03 -4.40
CA GLU A 68 12.24 -1.49 -5.43
C GLU A 68 12.50 -3.00 -5.32
N HIS A 69 12.53 -3.52 -4.08
CA HIS A 69 12.90 -4.90 -3.82
C HIS A 69 11.96 -5.54 -2.79
N VAL A 70 11.24 -6.57 -3.23
CA VAL A 70 10.40 -7.43 -2.42
C VAL A 70 10.87 -8.87 -2.57
N ASP A 71 11.44 -9.42 -1.51
CA ASP A 71 11.84 -10.81 -1.42
C ASP A 71 10.65 -11.67 -0.96
N TRP A 72 10.22 -12.58 -1.82
CA TRP A 72 9.23 -13.60 -1.50
C TRP A 72 9.86 -14.98 -1.61
N THR A 73 9.94 -15.70 -0.48
CA THR A 73 10.55 -17.03 -0.42
C THR A 73 9.56 -18.04 0.12
N VAL A 74 9.42 -19.18 -0.55
CA VAL A 74 8.61 -20.32 -0.11
C VAL A 74 9.52 -21.54 0.02
N ALA A 75 9.80 -21.94 1.25
CA ALA A 75 10.68 -23.06 1.57
C ALA A 75 10.09 -23.92 2.69
N ALA A 76 10.11 -25.24 2.51
CA ALA A 76 9.63 -26.21 3.51
C ALA A 76 8.22 -25.93 4.08
N GLY A 77 7.31 -25.41 3.24
CA GLY A 77 5.94 -25.06 3.64
C GLY A 77 5.83 -23.76 4.45
N VAL A 78 6.85 -22.91 4.40
CA VAL A 78 6.87 -21.58 5.02
C VAL A 78 7.05 -20.53 3.94
N ALA A 79 6.13 -19.57 3.89
CA ALA A 79 6.27 -18.34 3.12
C ALA A 79 6.98 -17.29 3.99
N THR A 80 7.93 -16.58 3.38
CA THR A 80 8.65 -15.46 3.98
C THR A 80 8.55 -14.27 3.04
N LEU A 81 8.08 -13.15 3.57
CA LEU A 81 8.02 -11.86 2.89
C LEU A 81 9.05 -10.94 3.55
N HIS A 82 9.92 -10.34 2.76
CA HIS A 82 10.91 -9.37 3.23
C HIS A 82 11.01 -8.19 2.26
N TYR A 83 11.07 -6.98 2.79
CA TYR A 83 11.30 -5.75 2.04
C TYR A 83 11.65 -4.60 2.98
N ASP A 84 12.06 -3.47 2.41
CA ASP A 84 12.29 -2.21 3.12
C ASP A 84 11.09 -1.28 2.99
N LEU A 85 10.60 -0.76 4.12
CA LEU A 85 9.57 0.28 4.11
C LEU A 85 10.09 1.53 3.39
N PRO A 86 9.26 2.18 2.55
CA PRO A 86 9.70 3.33 1.77
C PRO A 86 10.25 4.46 2.65
N VAL A 87 11.46 4.94 2.34
CA VAL A 87 12.11 6.03 3.09
C VAL A 87 11.25 7.30 3.09
N GLY A 88 10.56 7.59 1.98
CA GLY A 88 9.60 8.70 1.88
C GLY A 88 8.34 8.56 2.75
N LEU A 89 8.14 7.42 3.42
CA LEU A 89 7.07 7.19 4.38
C LEU A 89 7.61 7.22 5.81
N VAL A 90 8.67 6.47 6.09
CA VAL A 90 9.16 6.26 7.47
C VAL A 90 10.36 7.12 7.84
N GLY A 91 10.94 7.88 6.91
CA GLY A 91 12.01 8.83 7.16
C GLY A 91 13.40 8.21 7.42
N GLY A 92 13.62 6.98 6.98
CA GLY A 92 14.90 6.27 7.10
C GLY A 92 14.79 4.81 6.62
N PRO A 93 15.90 4.07 6.57
CA PRO A 93 15.85 2.64 6.24
C PRO A 93 15.18 1.86 7.38
N LEU A 94 14.18 1.04 7.03
CA LEU A 94 13.47 0.19 7.97
C LEU A 94 13.00 -1.09 7.29
N SER A 95 13.71 -2.19 7.56
CA SER A 95 13.39 -3.50 7.00
C SER A 95 12.33 -4.23 7.81
N VAL A 96 11.46 -4.96 7.12
CA VAL A 96 10.47 -5.84 7.74
C VAL A 96 10.58 -7.25 7.16
N THR A 97 10.28 -8.24 8.00
CA THR A 97 10.25 -9.64 7.59
C THR A 97 9.08 -10.31 8.29
N PHE A 98 8.20 -10.92 7.50
CA PHE A 98 7.09 -11.74 7.99
C PHE A 98 7.26 -13.17 7.53
N ALA A 99 6.89 -14.12 8.37
CA ALA A 99 6.88 -15.54 8.00
C ALA A 99 5.62 -16.24 8.50
N GLY A 100 5.19 -17.26 7.78
CA GLY A 100 4.03 -18.05 8.12
C GLY A 100 3.90 -19.33 7.30
N PRO A 101 3.11 -20.31 7.76
CA PRO A 101 2.88 -21.54 7.03
C PRO A 101 2.12 -21.28 5.73
N ILE A 102 2.47 -22.00 4.66
CA ILE A 102 1.79 -21.95 3.35
C ILE A 102 1.63 -23.36 2.78
N SER A 103 0.54 -23.58 2.04
CA SER A 103 0.32 -24.80 1.27
C SER A 103 -0.16 -24.46 -0.15
N ALA A 104 0.01 -25.40 -1.09
CA ALA A 104 -0.41 -25.23 -2.49
C ALA A 104 -1.93 -25.01 -2.69
N THR A 105 -2.73 -25.18 -1.65
CA THR A 105 -4.19 -24.95 -1.66
C THR A 105 -4.59 -23.68 -0.91
N SER A 106 -3.63 -22.97 -0.30
CA SER A 106 -3.89 -21.76 0.48
C SER A 106 -4.30 -20.64 -0.47
N ARG A 107 -5.47 -20.04 -0.29
CA ARG A 107 -5.91 -18.83 -1.02
C ARG A 107 -5.58 -17.54 -0.28
N GLU A 108 -5.30 -17.68 1.01
CA GLU A 108 -4.88 -16.64 1.92
C GLU A 108 -3.78 -17.22 2.82
N VAL A 109 -2.78 -16.40 3.14
CA VAL A 109 -1.67 -16.76 4.01
C VAL A 109 -1.51 -15.68 5.07
N THR A 110 -1.54 -16.08 6.34
CA THR A 110 -1.22 -15.19 7.45
C THR A 110 0.25 -15.33 7.81
N LEU A 111 0.98 -14.22 7.75
CA LEU A 111 2.38 -14.10 8.13
C LEU A 111 2.49 -13.28 9.41
N THR A 112 3.53 -13.54 10.20
CA THR A 112 3.77 -12.86 11.48
C THR A 112 5.22 -12.45 11.62
N SER A 113 5.46 -11.43 12.43
CA SER A 113 6.78 -10.93 12.81
C SER A 113 6.77 -10.43 14.25
N GLY A 114 7.93 -10.03 14.78
CA GLY A 114 7.99 -9.32 16.06
C GLY A 114 7.31 -7.94 16.02
N SER A 115 7.15 -7.38 14.83
CA SER A 115 6.65 -6.02 14.60
C SER A 115 5.17 -5.98 14.23
N GLY A 116 4.54 -7.10 13.85
CA GLY A 116 3.14 -7.14 13.41
C GLY A 116 2.71 -8.44 12.73
N SER A 117 1.65 -8.34 11.93
CA SER A 117 1.12 -9.42 11.09
C SER A 117 0.78 -8.94 9.69
N ALA A 118 0.81 -9.85 8.71
CA ALA A 118 0.38 -9.60 7.34
C ALA A 118 -0.59 -10.69 6.88
N THR A 119 -1.65 -10.32 6.17
CA THR A 119 -2.57 -11.26 5.51
C THR A 119 -2.44 -11.10 4.01
N CYS A 120 -1.92 -12.13 3.34
CA CYS A 120 -1.61 -12.12 1.93
C CYS A 120 -2.62 -12.93 1.12
N VAL A 121 -3.13 -12.34 0.04
CA VAL A 121 -4.00 -12.99 -0.95
C VAL A 121 -3.38 -12.86 -2.33
N ALA A 122 -3.63 -13.85 -3.20
CA ALA A 122 -3.18 -13.82 -4.58
C ALA A 122 -4.37 -13.63 -5.53
N THR A 123 -4.18 -12.78 -6.53
CA THR A 123 -5.10 -12.63 -7.66
C THR A 123 -4.27 -12.66 -8.95
N ALA A 124 -4.43 -13.72 -9.75
CA ALA A 124 -3.53 -14.01 -10.86
C ALA A 124 -2.05 -14.03 -10.43
N SER A 125 -1.22 -13.11 -10.93
CA SER A 125 0.21 -13.01 -10.60
C SER A 125 0.54 -12.01 -9.49
N VAL A 126 -0.45 -11.27 -8.98
CA VAL A 126 -0.23 -10.24 -7.97
C VAL A 126 -0.51 -10.82 -6.60
N ILE A 127 0.44 -10.64 -5.68
CA ILE A 127 0.25 -10.90 -4.25
C ILE A 127 0.01 -9.55 -3.56
N THR A 128 -1.09 -9.48 -2.80
CA THR A 128 -1.46 -8.32 -1.98
C THR A 128 -1.44 -8.73 -0.52
N CYS A 129 -0.58 -8.10 0.28
CA CYS A 129 -0.48 -8.34 1.72
C CYS A 129 -0.97 -7.13 2.50
N HIS A 130 -2.02 -7.32 3.29
CA HIS A 130 -2.53 -6.34 4.25
C HIS A 130 -1.79 -6.48 5.58
N GLU A 131 -1.12 -5.43 5.99
CA GLU A 131 -0.23 -5.45 7.13
C GLU A 131 -0.76 -4.59 8.27
N VAL A 132 -0.58 -5.08 9.48
CA VAL A 132 -0.88 -4.36 10.72
C VAL A 132 0.35 -4.45 11.60
N PHE A 133 0.96 -3.31 11.89
CA PHE A 133 2.12 -3.23 12.76
C PHE A 133 1.72 -2.81 14.18
N ALA A 134 2.44 -3.32 15.17
CA ALA A 134 2.26 -2.97 16.58
C ALA A 134 3.49 -2.33 17.21
N ASN A 135 4.70 -2.63 16.70
CA ASN A 135 5.96 -2.31 17.39
C ASN A 135 7.07 -1.81 16.45
N LEU A 136 6.77 -0.84 15.57
CA LEU A 136 7.81 -0.22 14.72
C LEU A 136 8.64 0.86 15.43
N GLY A 137 8.34 1.15 16.70
CA GLY A 137 8.98 2.24 17.43
C GLY A 137 8.39 3.61 17.08
N VAL A 138 9.18 4.67 17.25
CA VAL A 138 8.75 6.04 16.94
C VAL A 138 8.88 6.27 15.44
N LEU A 139 7.77 6.59 14.79
CA LEU A 139 7.73 6.94 13.38
C LEU A 139 7.21 8.37 13.16
N PRO A 140 7.57 9.00 12.03
CA PRO A 140 8.71 8.61 11.20
C PRO A 140 10.03 8.87 11.95
N LEU A 141 11.07 8.16 11.54
CA LEU A 141 12.44 8.29 12.06
C LEU A 141 13.01 9.70 11.83
N SER A 142 12.64 10.32 10.70
CA SER A 142 12.99 11.71 10.36
C SER A 142 11.93 12.33 9.45
N MET A 143 11.18 13.31 9.97
CA MET A 143 10.26 14.10 9.15
C MET A 143 10.99 14.89 8.05
N ALA A 144 12.22 15.36 8.31
CA ALA A 144 13.01 16.08 7.32
C ALA A 144 13.37 15.18 6.12
N GLU A 145 13.58 13.88 6.36
CA GLU A 145 13.85 12.92 5.31
C GLU A 145 12.60 12.59 4.49
N VAL A 146 11.43 12.45 5.15
CA VAL A 146 10.13 12.32 4.47
C VAL A 146 9.90 13.49 3.52
N GLU A 147 10.12 14.73 3.98
CA GLU A 147 9.98 15.93 3.15
C GLU A 147 10.97 15.95 1.97
N ARG A 148 12.23 15.57 2.22
CA ARG A 148 13.27 15.49 1.19
C ARG A 148 12.89 14.47 0.10
N MET A 149 12.47 13.27 0.48
CA MET A 149 12.08 12.23 -0.48
C MET A 149 10.81 12.59 -1.23
N ALA A 150 9.82 13.18 -0.55
CA ALA A 150 8.62 13.69 -1.20
C ALA A 150 8.94 14.73 -2.28
N ALA A 151 9.89 15.65 -2.03
CA ALA A 151 10.30 16.64 -3.02
C ALA A 151 10.98 16.03 -4.27
N LEU A 152 11.58 14.85 -4.14
CA LEU A 152 12.27 14.16 -5.23
C LEU A 152 11.34 13.26 -6.05
N GLU A 153 10.44 12.55 -5.38
CA GLU A 153 9.70 11.43 -5.97
C GLU A 153 8.23 11.74 -6.24
N TYR A 154 7.66 12.75 -5.59
CA TYR A 154 6.24 13.05 -5.67
C TYR A 154 5.97 14.37 -6.40
N ALA A 155 5.22 14.28 -7.50
CA ALA A 155 4.86 15.45 -8.30
C ALA A 155 3.78 16.35 -7.67
N GLY A 156 3.10 15.86 -6.63
CA GLY A 156 2.06 16.61 -5.92
C GLY A 156 2.59 17.45 -4.75
N PRO A 157 1.71 18.05 -3.93
CA PRO A 157 2.11 18.83 -2.77
C PRO A 157 2.85 17.95 -1.74
N ILE A 158 4.08 18.35 -1.36
CA ILE A 158 4.89 17.68 -0.33
C ILE A 158 4.09 17.51 0.98
N ALA A 159 3.26 18.49 1.33
CA ALA A 159 2.41 18.45 2.52
C ALA A 159 1.49 17.21 2.56
N HIS A 160 1.07 16.67 1.42
CA HIS A 160 0.25 15.45 1.39
C HIS A 160 1.04 14.22 1.84
N ARG A 161 2.29 14.05 1.37
CA ARG A 161 3.19 12.95 1.81
C ARG A 161 3.52 13.06 3.29
N VAL A 162 3.75 14.28 3.78
CA VAL A 162 3.94 14.55 5.22
C VAL A 162 2.72 14.15 6.03
N GLN A 163 1.50 14.44 5.54
CA GLN A 163 0.27 14.04 6.19
C GLN A 163 0.08 12.52 6.20
N VAL A 164 0.38 11.83 5.09
CA VAL A 164 0.36 10.36 5.02
C VAL A 164 1.33 9.74 6.03
N ALA A 165 2.57 10.21 6.09
CA ALA A 165 3.56 9.73 7.06
C ALA A 165 3.13 9.96 8.52
N SER A 166 2.48 11.09 8.79
CA SER A 166 1.93 11.39 10.12
C SER A 166 0.78 10.45 10.49
N GLN A 167 -0.09 10.11 9.53
CA GLN A 167 -1.18 9.15 9.75
C GLN A 167 -0.63 7.73 9.99
N PHE A 168 0.34 7.30 9.19
CA PHE A 168 0.99 5.99 9.34
C PHE A 168 1.66 5.80 10.70
N SER A 169 2.22 6.86 11.29
CA SER A 169 2.79 6.80 12.64
C SER A 169 1.74 6.50 13.72
N ALA A 170 0.50 6.99 13.55
CA ALA A 170 -0.58 6.80 14.51
C ALA A 170 -1.27 5.43 14.35
N ASP A 171 -1.41 4.96 13.11
CA ASP A 171 -2.04 3.69 12.77
C ASP A 171 -1.24 3.01 11.65
N PRO A 172 -0.18 2.27 12.00
CA PRO A 172 0.75 1.71 11.02
C PRO A 172 0.10 0.49 10.35
N ILE A 173 -0.76 0.79 9.39
CA ILE A 173 -1.42 -0.16 8.50
C ILE A 173 -0.89 0.06 7.10
N GLY A 174 -0.55 -1.03 6.44
CA GLY A 174 0.07 -1.06 5.13
C GLY A 174 -0.61 -2.02 4.18
N ILE A 175 -0.40 -1.80 2.89
CA ILE A 175 -0.69 -2.79 1.86
C ILE A 175 0.53 -2.85 0.94
N VAL A 176 1.21 -3.99 0.91
CA VAL A 176 2.25 -4.24 -0.09
C VAL A 176 1.69 -5.10 -1.20
N ASP A 177 1.86 -4.63 -2.44
CA ASP A 177 1.51 -5.33 -3.66
C ASP A 177 2.77 -5.60 -4.46
N PHE A 178 2.93 -6.82 -4.98
CA PHE A 178 4.02 -7.16 -5.90
C PHE A 178 3.57 -8.17 -6.94
N ASP A 179 4.12 -8.05 -8.15
CA ASP A 179 3.76 -8.90 -9.29
C ASP A 179 4.86 -9.94 -9.52
N LEU A 180 4.48 -11.22 -9.49
CA LEU A 180 5.39 -12.34 -9.74
C LEU A 180 5.93 -12.40 -11.18
N GLN A 181 5.37 -11.59 -12.09
CA GLN A 181 5.87 -11.42 -13.46
C GLN A 181 6.81 -10.21 -13.62
N ALA A 182 7.02 -9.42 -12.56
CA ALA A 182 7.93 -8.27 -12.55
C ALA A 182 9.14 -8.58 -11.64
N PRO A 183 10.08 -9.43 -12.09
CA PRO A 183 11.26 -9.75 -11.28
C PRO A 183 12.11 -8.49 -11.06
N PHE A 184 12.70 -8.40 -9.87
CA PHE A 184 13.78 -7.44 -9.62
C PHE A 184 15.03 -7.91 -10.38
N ILE A 185 15.60 -7.02 -11.20
CA ILE A 185 16.84 -7.27 -11.94
C ILE A 185 17.91 -6.42 -11.28
N ASP A 186 18.88 -7.06 -10.64
CA ASP A 186 20.04 -6.37 -10.12
C ASP A 186 20.90 -5.92 -11.31
N ASP A 187 20.90 -4.62 -11.59
CA ASP A 187 21.65 -4.02 -12.71
C ASP A 187 23.18 -4.04 -12.48
N VAL A 188 23.65 -4.70 -11.42
CA VAL A 188 25.07 -4.98 -11.18
C VAL A 188 25.52 -6.10 -12.14
N GLY A 189 25.60 -5.74 -13.42
CA GLY A 189 26.28 -6.55 -14.42
C GLY A 189 27.72 -6.77 -13.98
N ASP A 190 28.11 -8.04 -13.92
CA ASP A 190 29.49 -8.49 -13.78
C ASP A 190 30.37 -7.85 -14.87
N ASP A 191 30.89 -6.66 -14.60
CA ASP A 191 32.01 -6.09 -15.35
C ASP A 191 33.27 -6.88 -14.94
N HIS A 192 33.32 -8.14 -15.36
CA HIS A 192 34.55 -8.90 -15.45
C HIS A 192 35.37 -8.31 -16.60
N GLY A 193 35.95 -7.14 -16.33
CA GLY A 193 37.03 -6.54 -17.07
C GLY A 193 38.22 -7.50 -17.13
N GLY A 194 38.21 -8.38 -18.12
CA GLY A 194 39.31 -9.24 -18.50
C GLY A 194 40.46 -8.40 -19.06
N GLY A 195 41.30 -7.88 -18.16
CA GLY A 195 42.60 -7.31 -18.50
C GLY A 195 43.61 -8.42 -18.80
N ARG A 196 44.05 -8.45 -20.06
CA ARG A 196 45.16 -9.28 -20.58
C ARG A 196 46.52 -8.83 -20.06
#